data_AF-A0A1F9VHR1-F1
#
_entry.id   AF-A0A1F9VHR1-F1
#
_cell.length_a   1.000
_cell.length_b   1.000
_cell.length_c   1.000
_cell.angle_alpha   90.00
_cell.angle_beta   90.00
_cell.angle_gamma   90.00
#
_symmetry.space_group_name_H-M   'P 1'
#
loop_
_entity.id
_entity.type
_entity.pdbx_description
1 polymer ?
#
loop_
_entity_poly.entity_id
_entity_poly.type
_entity_poly.pdbx_seq_one_letter_code
_entity_poly.pdbx_strand_id
1 'polypeptide(L)'
;MRGSFSQTVRGLKNLLSLPGAPRVEIRLVLHKKSAAVLPGTLEFLLKTFPDTSAYCVTAIHYEIEGMSLANHRKLALKLSASAAILDGCLPLIKRFGDFRLYHFPLCLVREELRPLCWITLPPEDRVYPAKKCGRCRLKKKCLGLMLEYDRMFGHAELKPVKK
;
A
#
# COMPACT_ATOMS: atom_id res chain seq x y z
N MET A 1 -22.02 2.03 -11.39
CA MET A 1 -21.88 3.07 -12.42
C MET A 1 -21.16 2.49 -13.63
N ARG A 2 -21.76 2.53 -14.82
CA ARG A 2 -21.05 2.21 -16.07
C ARG A 2 -20.25 3.46 -16.50
N GLY A 3 -19.03 3.28 -16.99
CA GLY A 3 -18.22 4.35 -17.57
C GLY A 3 -17.30 5.15 -16.62
N SER A 4 -17.40 4.95 -15.30
CA SER A 4 -16.54 5.66 -14.32
C SER A 4 -15.05 5.37 -14.53
N PHE A 5 -14.69 4.11 -14.77
CA PHE A 5 -13.31 3.72 -15.08
C PHE A 5 -12.78 4.44 -16.32
N SER A 6 -13.51 4.43 -17.43
CA SER A 6 -13.12 5.11 -18.67
C SER A 6 -13.00 6.63 -18.46
N GLN A 7 -13.84 7.22 -17.62
CA GLN A 7 -13.72 8.63 -17.24
C GLN A 7 -12.45 8.91 -16.43
N THR A 8 -12.13 8.09 -15.42
CA THR A 8 -10.89 8.20 -14.65
C THR A 8 -9.66 8.11 -15.55
N VAL A 9 -9.62 7.13 -16.46
CA VAL A 9 -8.51 6.95 -17.41
C VAL A 9 -8.35 8.16 -18.32
N ARG A 10 -9.47 8.71 -18.84
CA ARG A 10 -9.43 9.95 -19.64
C ARG A 10 -8.93 11.15 -18.82
N GLY A 11 -9.39 11.29 -17.58
CA GLY A 11 -8.93 12.35 -16.68
C GLY A 11 -7.42 12.27 -16.42
N LEU A 12 -6.89 11.07 -16.15
CA LEU A 12 -5.45 10.85 -16.01
C LEU A 12 -4.68 11.20 -17.28
N LYS A 13 -5.16 10.79 -18.46
CA LYS A 13 -4.52 11.16 -19.74
C LYS A 13 -4.46 12.67 -19.92
N ASN A 14 -5.55 13.37 -19.63
CA ASN A 14 -5.61 14.82 -19.74
C ASN A 14 -4.62 15.49 -18.78
N LEU A 15 -4.63 15.10 -17.49
CA LEU A 15 -3.73 15.67 -16.48
C LEU A 15 -2.25 15.45 -16.82
N LEU A 16 -1.89 14.24 -17.25
CA LEU A 16 -0.50 13.90 -17.60
C LEU A 16 -0.03 14.54 -18.92
N SER A 17 -0.95 15.07 -19.73
CA SER A 17 -0.62 15.78 -20.97
C SER A 17 -0.38 17.29 -20.79
N LEU A 18 -0.71 17.84 -19.61
CA LEU A 18 -0.58 19.27 -19.36
C LEU A 18 0.89 19.66 -19.11
N PRO A 19 1.41 20.70 -19.78
CA PRO A 19 2.72 21.27 -19.47
C PRO A 19 2.75 21.80 -18.03
N GLY A 20 3.75 21.41 -17.24
CA GLY A 20 3.87 21.84 -15.84
C GLY A 20 2.77 21.30 -14.91
N ALA A 21 2.11 20.20 -15.29
CA ALA A 21 1.07 19.59 -14.47
C ALA A 21 1.55 19.33 -13.03
N PRO A 22 0.67 19.50 -12.03
CA PRO A 22 0.96 19.06 -10.68
C PRO A 22 1.17 17.54 -10.68
N ARG A 23 2.01 17.09 -9.78
CA ARG A 23 2.35 15.68 -9.65
C ARG A 23 1.10 14.83 -9.35
N VAL A 24 0.80 13.88 -10.23
CA VAL A 24 -0.35 12.98 -10.07
C VAL A 24 0.03 11.79 -9.19
N GLU A 25 -0.76 11.51 -8.16
CA GLU A 25 -0.65 10.29 -7.34
C GLU A 25 -1.85 9.37 -7.58
N ILE A 26 -1.57 8.14 -8.01
CA ILE A 26 -2.56 7.07 -8.18
C ILE A 26 -2.50 6.19 -6.93
N ARG A 27 -3.53 6.30 -6.08
CA ARG A 27 -3.62 5.52 -4.83
C ARG A 27 -4.44 4.25 -5.03
N LEU A 28 -3.81 3.11 -4.72
CA LEU A 28 -4.40 1.78 -4.79
C LEU A 28 -4.64 1.27 -3.37
N VAL A 29 -5.88 1.38 -2.89
CA VAL A 29 -6.28 0.88 -1.56
C VAL A 29 -6.44 -0.63 -1.62
N LEU A 30 -5.62 -1.35 -0.86
CA LEU A 30 -5.52 -2.81 -0.85
C LEU A 30 -6.39 -3.41 0.25
N HIS A 31 -7.51 -3.98 -0.17
CA HIS A 31 -8.36 -4.88 0.60
C HIS A 31 -8.52 -6.19 -0.19
N LYS A 32 -9.18 -7.22 0.36
CA LYS A 32 -9.26 -8.57 -0.25
C LYS A 32 -9.53 -8.57 -1.76
N LYS A 33 -10.52 -7.79 -2.22
CA LYS A 33 -10.88 -7.72 -3.64
C LYS A 33 -9.88 -6.99 -4.54
N SER A 34 -9.38 -5.82 -4.13
CA SER A 34 -8.47 -5.01 -4.94
C SER A 34 -7.06 -5.61 -4.96
N ALA A 35 -6.62 -6.19 -3.84
CA ALA A 35 -5.33 -6.86 -3.76
C ALA A 35 -5.25 -8.07 -4.71
N ALA A 36 -6.35 -8.83 -4.86
CA ALA A 36 -6.40 -9.98 -5.78
C ALA A 36 -6.18 -9.61 -7.25
N VAL A 37 -6.47 -8.37 -7.65
CA VAL A 37 -6.30 -7.88 -9.03
C VAL A 37 -5.16 -6.87 -9.16
N LEU A 38 -4.32 -6.73 -8.13
CA LEU A 38 -3.21 -5.78 -8.12
C LEU A 38 -2.22 -6.02 -9.29
N PRO A 39 -1.78 -7.25 -9.61
CA PRO A 39 -0.86 -7.47 -10.73
C PRO A 39 -1.40 -6.92 -12.05
N GLY A 40 -2.65 -7.25 -12.39
CA GLY A 40 -3.29 -6.76 -13.61
C GLY A 40 -3.53 -5.24 -13.59
N THR A 41 -3.74 -4.66 -12.41
CA THR A 41 -3.82 -3.19 -12.26
C THR A 41 -2.47 -2.53 -12.57
N LEU A 42 -1.36 -3.08 -12.06
CA LEU A 42 -0.02 -2.58 -12.33
C LEU A 42 0.35 -2.73 -13.82
N GLU A 43 0.06 -3.87 -14.42
CA GLU A 43 0.23 -4.10 -15.86
C GLU A 43 -0.56 -3.11 -16.71
N PHE A 44 -1.82 -2.86 -16.33
CA PHE A 44 -2.66 -1.87 -16.98
C PHE A 44 -2.05 -0.47 -16.92
N LEU A 45 -1.53 -0.04 -15.76
CA LEU A 45 -0.90 1.27 -15.62
C LEU A 45 0.37 1.37 -16.48
N LEU A 46 1.25 0.37 -16.42
CA LEU A 46 2.48 0.33 -17.23
C LEU A 46 2.19 0.37 -18.74
N LYS A 47 1.11 -0.29 -19.18
CA LYS A 47 0.69 -0.30 -20.58
C LYS A 47 0.03 1.02 -21.01
N THR A 48 -0.79 1.60 -20.15
CA THR A 48 -1.63 2.77 -20.49
C THR A 48 -0.88 4.09 -20.32
N PHE A 49 0.02 4.15 -19.34
CA PHE A 49 0.82 5.33 -18.98
C PHE A 49 2.30 4.91 -18.89
N PRO A 50 2.99 4.74 -20.03
CA PRO A 50 4.34 4.19 -20.07
C PRO A 50 5.40 5.14 -19.52
N ASP A 51 5.16 6.46 -19.51
CA ASP A 51 5.99 7.42 -18.79
C ASP A 51 5.69 7.35 -17.29
N THR A 52 6.34 6.40 -16.62
CA THR A 52 6.17 6.16 -15.19
C THR A 52 6.87 7.20 -14.31
N SER A 53 7.55 8.18 -14.90
CA SER A 53 8.14 9.32 -14.18
C SER A 53 7.12 10.45 -13.97
N ALA A 54 6.09 10.52 -14.81
CA ALA A 54 5.06 11.55 -14.77
C ALA A 54 4.04 11.39 -13.62
N TYR A 55 4.01 10.23 -12.95
CA TYR A 55 3.07 9.94 -11.86
C TYR A 55 3.69 9.09 -10.76
N CYS A 56 3.08 9.13 -9.59
CA CYS A 56 3.37 8.28 -8.45
C CYS A 56 2.31 7.19 -8.33
N VAL A 57 2.69 5.96 -8.02
CA VAL A 57 1.75 4.91 -7.61
C VAL A 57 1.95 4.60 -6.14
N THR A 58 0.88 4.67 -5.35
CA THR A 58 0.92 4.35 -3.93
C THR A 58 0.00 3.18 -3.65
N ALA A 59 0.55 2.05 -3.22
CA ALA A 59 -0.23 0.94 -2.67
C ALA A 59 -0.40 1.12 -1.15
N ILE A 60 -1.65 1.13 -0.69
CA ILE A 60 -2.02 1.47 0.69
C ILE A 60 -2.71 0.25 1.29
N HIS A 61 -2.21 -0.32 2.39
CA HIS A 61 -3.03 -1.28 3.13
C HIS A 61 -4.25 -0.56 3.71
N TYR A 62 -5.45 -1.07 3.44
CA TYR A 62 -6.68 -0.39 3.82
C TYR A 62 -6.81 -0.18 5.34
N GLU A 63 -7.38 0.95 5.74
CA GLU A 63 -7.75 1.22 7.12
C GLU A 63 -9.11 0.56 7.45
N ILE A 64 -9.26 0.07 8.68
CA ILE A 64 -10.47 -0.64 9.12
C ILE A 64 -11.42 0.35 9.80
N GLU A 65 -12.00 1.23 8.98
CA GLU A 65 -12.85 2.33 9.44
C GLU A 65 -14.03 2.57 8.48
N GLY A 66 -15.03 3.34 8.91
CA GLY A 66 -16.18 3.74 8.09
C GLY A 66 -16.83 2.58 7.32
N MET A 67 -16.88 2.71 5.99
CA MET A 67 -17.46 1.67 5.11
C MET A 67 -16.65 0.37 5.08
N SER A 68 -15.33 0.45 5.30
CA SER A 68 -14.45 -0.72 5.39
C SER A 68 -14.80 -1.55 6.63
N LEU A 69 -15.03 -0.90 7.77
CA LEU A 69 -15.48 -1.56 9.00
C LEU A 69 -16.86 -2.21 8.81
N ALA A 70 -17.84 -1.47 8.25
CA ALA A 70 -19.18 -2.00 7.97
C ALA A 70 -19.17 -3.23 7.02
N ASN A 71 -18.16 -3.32 6.15
CA ASN A 71 -18.00 -4.41 5.18
C ASN A 71 -16.84 -5.34 5.50
N HIS A 72 -16.34 -5.35 6.75
CA HIS A 72 -15.10 -6.01 7.13
C HIS A 72 -15.06 -7.48 6.66
N ARG A 73 -16.13 -8.25 6.87
CA ARG A 73 -16.20 -9.66 6.44
C ARG A 73 -15.90 -9.89 4.95
N LYS A 74 -16.22 -8.91 4.09
CA LYS A 74 -16.03 -8.98 2.63
C LYS A 74 -14.67 -8.44 2.18
N LEU A 75 -14.06 -7.55 2.99
CA LEU A 75 -12.88 -6.77 2.63
C LEU A 75 -11.62 -7.18 3.40
N ALA A 76 -11.80 -7.86 4.55
CA ALA A 76 -10.76 -8.29 5.48
C ALA A 76 -9.54 -8.86 4.76
N LEU A 77 -8.39 -8.24 4.98
CA LEU A 77 -7.12 -8.64 4.43
C LEU A 77 -6.04 -8.46 5.49
N LYS A 78 -5.31 -9.52 5.83
CA LYS A 78 -4.17 -9.41 6.74
C LYS A 78 -3.00 -8.70 6.06
N LEU A 79 -2.18 -7.98 6.82
CA LEU A 79 -1.00 -7.29 6.32
C LEU A 79 -0.01 -8.27 5.66
N SER A 80 0.23 -9.43 6.28
CA SER A 80 1.06 -10.49 5.68
C SER A 80 0.55 -10.97 4.32
N ALA A 81 -0.76 -11.04 4.12
CA ALA A 81 -1.35 -11.42 2.84
C ALA A 81 -1.17 -10.32 1.78
N SER A 82 -1.40 -9.05 2.13
CA SER A 82 -1.10 -7.94 1.22
C SER A 82 0.39 -7.84 0.90
N ALA A 83 1.28 -8.10 1.87
CA ALA A 83 2.72 -8.10 1.65
C ALA A 83 3.16 -9.22 0.70
N ALA A 84 2.62 -10.43 0.84
CA ALA A 84 2.90 -11.53 -0.09
C ALA A 84 2.46 -11.21 -1.53
N ILE A 85 1.34 -10.52 -1.72
CA ILE A 85 0.90 -10.05 -3.04
C ILE A 85 1.89 -9.02 -3.61
N LEU A 86 2.35 -8.07 -2.79
CA LEU A 86 3.36 -7.09 -3.19
C LEU A 86 4.69 -7.77 -3.57
N ASP A 87 5.10 -8.80 -2.83
CA ASP A 87 6.29 -9.59 -3.14
C ASP A 87 6.21 -10.23 -4.53
N GLY A 88 5.04 -10.80 -4.87
CA GLY A 88 4.77 -11.34 -6.21
C GLY A 88 4.75 -10.26 -7.30
N CYS A 89 4.41 -9.01 -6.94
CA CYS A 89 4.40 -7.87 -7.85
C CYS A 89 5.76 -7.16 -7.98
N LEU A 90 6.80 -7.59 -7.25
CA LEU A 90 8.11 -6.92 -7.23
C LEU A 90 8.67 -6.62 -8.64
N PRO A 91 8.62 -7.54 -9.63
CA PRO A 91 9.10 -7.24 -10.99
C PRO A 91 8.35 -6.10 -11.68
N LEU A 92 7.04 -5.96 -11.42
CA LEU A 92 6.22 -4.87 -11.95
C LEU A 92 6.48 -3.57 -11.19
N ILE A 93 6.55 -3.63 -9.86
CA ILE A 93 6.80 -2.47 -8.99
C ILE A 93 8.11 -1.78 -9.37
N LYS A 94 9.17 -2.53 -9.66
CA LYS A 94 10.48 -1.98 -10.07
C LYS A 94 10.46 -1.20 -11.39
N ARG A 95 9.39 -1.28 -12.19
CA ARG A 95 9.25 -0.58 -13.48
C ARG A 95 8.64 0.82 -13.34
N PHE A 96 8.14 1.18 -12.15
CA PHE A 96 7.60 2.51 -11.89
C PHE A 96 8.70 3.47 -11.43
N GLY A 97 8.66 4.72 -11.89
CA GLY A 97 9.62 5.77 -11.50
C GLY A 97 9.47 6.22 -10.04
N ASP A 98 8.24 6.29 -9.52
CA ASP A 98 7.96 6.41 -8.07
C ASP A 98 6.84 5.46 -7.67
N PHE A 99 7.16 4.54 -6.75
CA PHE A 99 6.24 3.62 -6.13
C PHE A 99 6.34 3.68 -4.61
N ARG A 100 5.21 3.74 -3.92
CA ARG A 100 5.14 3.90 -2.46
C ARG A 100 4.25 2.85 -1.82
N LEU A 101 4.63 2.47 -0.60
CA LEU A 101 3.89 1.53 0.24
C LEU A 101 3.48 2.25 1.52
N TYR A 102 2.17 2.43 1.72
CA TYR A 102 1.63 3.04 2.92
C TYR A 102 0.98 1.98 3.82
N HIS A 103 1.10 2.19 5.12
CA HIS A 103 0.50 1.37 6.17
C HIS A 103 1.08 -0.05 6.29
N PHE A 104 2.35 -0.21 5.93
CA PHE A 104 3.06 -1.49 6.04
C PHE A 104 4.13 -1.47 7.14
N PRO A 105 4.07 -2.40 8.12
CA PRO A 105 5.19 -2.65 9.01
C PRO A 105 6.37 -3.23 8.20
N LEU A 106 7.56 -2.63 8.32
CA LEU A 106 8.75 -3.05 7.58
C LEU A 106 9.13 -4.53 7.77
N CYS A 107 8.74 -5.11 8.90
CA CYS A 107 9.03 -6.49 9.24
C CYS A 107 8.13 -7.52 8.54
N LEU A 108 7.05 -7.07 7.89
CA LEU A 108 6.17 -7.90 7.08
C LEU A 108 6.47 -7.78 5.58
N VAL A 109 7.24 -6.76 5.20
CA VAL A 109 7.59 -6.46 3.81
C VAL A 109 8.96 -7.02 3.48
N ARG A 110 9.09 -7.58 2.27
CA ARG A 110 10.35 -8.02 1.71
C ARG A 110 11.38 -6.88 1.69
N GLU A 111 12.66 -7.22 1.90
CA GLU A 111 13.72 -6.24 2.12
C GLU A 111 13.84 -5.21 1.00
N GLU A 112 13.74 -5.66 -0.25
CA GLU A 112 13.80 -4.83 -1.45
C GLU A 112 12.65 -3.83 -1.57
N LEU A 113 11.51 -4.09 -0.91
CA LEU A 113 10.34 -3.22 -0.90
C LEU A 113 10.33 -2.25 0.30
N ARG A 114 11.14 -2.49 1.34
CA ARG A 114 11.20 -1.63 2.54
C ARG A 114 11.56 -0.16 2.24
N PRO A 115 12.47 0.16 1.30
CA PRO A 115 12.75 1.56 0.94
C PRO A 115 11.54 2.31 0.39
N LEU A 116 10.54 1.58 -0.12
CA LEU A 116 9.31 2.15 -0.65
C LEU A 116 8.28 2.43 0.44
N CYS A 117 8.50 1.96 1.69
CA CYS A 117 7.55 2.15 2.78
C CYS A 117 7.65 3.54 3.42
N TRP A 118 6.51 4.18 3.62
CA TRP A 118 6.41 5.49 4.26
C TRP A 118 5.69 5.43 5.60
N ILE A 119 6.07 6.33 6.50
CA ILE A 119 5.36 6.58 7.76
C ILE A 119 4.31 7.66 7.48
N THR A 120 3.06 7.25 7.27
CA THR A 120 1.97 8.13 6.85
C THR A 120 0.88 8.33 7.90
N LEU A 121 1.01 7.71 9.07
CA LEU A 121 0.05 7.79 10.16
C LEU A 121 0.66 8.53 11.36
N PRO A 122 -0.17 9.27 12.12
CA PRO A 122 0.29 9.98 13.29
C PRO A 122 0.66 9.00 14.44
N PRO A 123 1.43 9.42 15.45
CA PRO A 123 1.84 8.55 16.56
C PRO A 123 0.71 7.79 17.26
N GLU A 124 -0.43 8.43 17.47
CA GLU A 124 -1.62 7.92 18.16
C GLU A 124 -2.28 6.73 17.47
N ASP A 125 -2.17 6.64 16.14
CA ASP A 125 -2.74 5.54 15.35
C ASP A 125 -1.76 4.37 15.13
N ARG A 126 -0.56 4.46 15.72
CA ARG A 126 0.53 3.50 15.50
C ARG A 126 0.82 2.67 16.74
N VAL A 127 0.73 1.36 16.60
CA VAL A 127 0.99 0.39 17.67
C VAL A 127 2.31 -0.33 17.47
N TYR A 128 3.08 -0.42 18.55
CA TYR A 128 4.36 -1.14 18.61
C TYR A 128 4.36 -2.12 19.80
N PRO A 129 3.86 -3.35 19.63
CA PRO A 129 3.73 -4.31 20.72
C PRO A 129 5.09 -4.60 21.38
N ALA A 130 5.23 -4.34 22.68
CA ALA A 130 6.52 -4.36 23.38
C ALA A 130 7.28 -5.70 23.21
N LYS A 131 6.57 -6.82 23.33
CA LYS A 131 7.12 -8.18 23.19
C LYS A 131 7.71 -8.46 21.80
N LYS A 132 7.23 -7.78 20.75
CA LYS A 132 7.68 -7.95 19.36
C LYS A 132 8.63 -6.83 18.96
N CYS A 133 8.17 -5.59 19.06
CA CYS A 133 8.85 -4.41 18.53
C CYS A 133 9.95 -3.87 19.45
N GLY A 134 9.99 -4.24 20.73
CA GLY A 134 10.92 -3.69 21.72
C GLY A 134 12.40 -3.83 21.34
N ARG A 135 12.77 -4.92 20.65
CA ARG A 135 14.15 -5.19 20.18
C ARG A 135 14.28 -5.16 18.65
N CYS A 136 13.29 -4.64 17.93
CA CYS A 136 13.30 -4.61 16.47
C CYS A 136 14.21 -3.48 15.96
N ARG A 137 15.26 -3.81 15.20
CA ARG A 137 16.21 -2.82 14.64
C ARG A 137 15.55 -1.85 13.67
N LEU A 138 14.47 -2.26 13.02
CA LEU A 138 13.73 -1.46 12.04
C LEU A 138 12.74 -0.48 12.68
N LYS A 139 12.47 -0.57 14.00
CA LYS A 139 11.40 0.18 14.68
C LYS A 139 11.43 1.68 14.39
N LYS A 140 12.62 2.31 14.44
CA LYS A 140 12.77 3.77 14.27
C LYS A 140 12.33 4.30 12.91
N LYS A 141 12.35 3.46 11.87
CA LYS A 141 11.93 3.81 10.49
C LYS A 141 10.62 3.12 10.08
N CYS A 142 9.97 2.41 10.99
CA CYS A 142 8.78 1.63 10.72
C CYS A 142 7.53 2.43 11.03
N LEU A 143 6.45 2.20 10.28
CA LEU A 143 5.13 2.72 10.62
C LEU A 143 4.51 2.00 11.84
N GLY A 144 4.93 0.77 12.14
CA GLY A 144 4.26 -0.06 13.14
C GLY A 144 2.96 -0.63 12.59
N LEU A 145 2.06 -1.05 13.47
CA LEU A 145 0.70 -1.46 13.10
C LEU A 145 -0.26 -0.29 13.22
N MET A 146 -1.32 -0.28 12.40
CA MET A 146 -2.48 0.56 12.65
C MET A 146 -3.21 0.09 13.93
N LEU A 147 -3.70 1.02 14.75
CA LEU A 147 -4.43 0.72 15.97
C LEU A 147 -5.65 -0.18 15.73
N GLU A 148 -6.50 0.19 14.78
CA GLU A 148 -7.70 -0.62 14.43
C GLU A 148 -7.32 -1.98 13.84
N TYR A 149 -6.20 -2.07 13.13
CA TYR A 149 -5.70 -3.35 12.65
C TYR A 149 -5.35 -4.29 13.80
N ASP A 150 -4.61 -3.81 14.81
CA ASP A 150 -4.25 -4.62 15.98
C ASP A 150 -5.48 -5.05 16.78
N ARG A 151 -6.51 -4.19 16.88
CA ARG A 151 -7.79 -4.56 17.51
C ARG A 151 -8.51 -5.70 16.79
N MET A 152 -8.48 -5.72 15.46
CA MET A 152 -9.24 -6.67 14.64
C MET A 152 -8.50 -7.97 14.35
N PHE A 153 -7.20 -7.90 14.08
CA PHE A 153 -6.38 -9.05 13.67
C PHE A 153 -5.31 -9.44 14.69
N GLY A 154 -5.03 -8.59 15.67
CA GLY A 154 -3.89 -8.70 16.56
C GLY A 154 -2.56 -8.50 15.84
N HIS A 155 -1.48 -8.69 16.59
CA HIS A 155 -0.10 -8.48 16.13
C HIS A 155 0.73 -9.76 16.04
N ALA A 156 0.07 -10.92 16.00
CA ALA A 156 0.75 -12.21 15.98
C ALA A 156 1.67 -12.36 14.75
N GLU A 157 1.25 -11.83 13.60
CA GLU A 157 1.97 -11.92 12.33
C GLU A 157 3.26 -11.11 12.29
N LEU A 158 3.48 -10.14 13.19
CA LEU A 158 4.70 -9.35 13.21
C LEU A 158 5.94 -10.24 13.37
N LYS A 159 6.91 -10.04 12.46
CA LYS A 159 8.20 -10.76 12.40
C LYS A 159 9.37 -9.81 12.66
N PRO A 160 9.51 -9.25 13.87
CA PRO A 160 10.50 -8.22 14.17
C PRO A 160 11.91 -8.67 13.82
N VAL A 161 12.67 -7.80 13.16
CA VAL A 161 14.05 -8.07 12.79
C VAL A 161 14.92 -7.76 14.00
N LYS A 162 15.37 -8.80 14.70
CA LYS A 162 16.28 -8.69 15.83
C LYS A 162 17.70 -8.41 15.32
N LYS A 163 18.54 -7.83 16.19
CA LYS A 163 19.99 -7.87 15.99
C LYS A 163 20.46 -9.31 16.06
#